data_AF-A0A540LVQ9-F1
#
_entry.id   AF-A0A540LVQ9-F1
#
_cell.length_a   1.000
_cell.length_b   1.000
_cell.length_c   1.000
_cell.angle_alpha   90.00
_cell.angle_beta   90.00
_cell.angle_gamma   90.00
#
_symmetry.space_group_name_H-M   'P 1'
#
loop_
_entity.id
_entity.type
_entity.pdbx_description
1 polymer ?
#
loop_
_entity_poly.entity_id
_entity_poly.type
_entity_poly.pdbx_seq_one_letter_code
_entity_poly.pdbx_strand_id
1 'polypeptide(L)'
;MAAAMLLLLLLPMASTVVNVGASNTNSVYNPCADTKIQRSDGFTFGIAFSSKTSFSLNGNQSHQLSPCDRRLSLSSSNSQLALFRPKVDEISLLTINTSSFQPVI
;
A
#
# COMPACT_ATOMS: atom_id res chain seq x y z
N MET A 1 -1.92 -42.11 -34.32
CA MET A 1 -1.34 -42.32 -32.97
C MET A 1 -0.32 -41.24 -32.60
N ALA A 2 0.63 -40.91 -33.46
CA ALA A 2 1.66 -39.88 -33.17
C ALA A 2 1.11 -38.48 -32.86
N ALA A 3 0.11 -37.99 -33.60
CA ALA A 3 -0.48 -36.66 -33.37
C ALA A 3 -1.22 -36.55 -32.02
N ALA A 4 -1.88 -37.63 -31.57
CA ALA A 4 -2.55 -37.67 -30.28
C ALA A 4 -1.55 -37.68 -29.11
N MET A 5 -0.42 -38.40 -29.26
CA MET A 5 0.69 -38.35 -28.30
C MET A 5 1.33 -36.96 -28.23
N LEU A 6 1.49 -36.27 -29.37
CA LEU A 6 2.01 -34.91 -29.41
C LEU A 6 1.08 -33.91 -28.71
N LEU A 7 -0.24 -34.07 -28.89
CA LEU A 7 -1.23 -33.24 -28.20
C LEU A 7 -1.18 -33.47 -26.67
N LEU A 8 -1.09 -34.72 -26.23
CA LEU A 8 -0.96 -35.14 -24.83
C LEU A 8 0.29 -34.56 -24.13
N LEU A 9 1.39 -34.39 -24.87
CA LEU A 9 2.63 -33.79 -24.38
C LEU A 9 2.58 -32.25 -24.26
N LEU A 10 1.64 -31.58 -24.93
CA LEU A 10 1.50 -30.11 -24.91
C LEU A 10 0.53 -29.60 -23.81
N LEU A 11 -0.33 -30.46 -23.24
CA LEU A 11 -1.25 -30.08 -22.16
C LEU A 11 -0.60 -29.66 -20.82
N PRO A 12 0.55 -30.19 -20.36
CA PRO A 12 1.09 -29.82 -19.04
C PRO A 12 1.79 -28.44 -19.01
N MET A 13 2.02 -27.79 -20.16
CA MET A 13 2.62 -26.45 -20.23
C MET A 13 1.62 -25.32 -19.93
N ALA A 14 0.31 -25.60 -19.95
CA ALA A 14 -0.73 -24.57 -19.89
C ALA A 14 -1.21 -24.18 -18.47
N SER A 15 -0.68 -24.77 -17.39
CA SER A 15 -1.34 -24.70 -16.07
C SER A 15 -0.46 -24.34 -14.86
N THR A 16 0.74 -23.79 -15.05
CA THR A 16 1.50 -23.25 -13.91
C THR A 16 1.17 -21.77 -13.67
N VAL A 17 -0.07 -21.50 -13.23
CA VAL A 17 -0.39 -20.19 -12.63
C VAL A 17 0.25 -20.19 -11.23
N VAL A 18 1.47 -19.63 -11.13
CA VAL A 18 2.12 -19.42 -9.84
C VAL A 18 1.32 -18.34 -9.09
N ASN A 19 0.48 -18.76 -8.16
CA ASN A 19 -0.22 -17.83 -7.28
C ASN A 19 0.80 -17.27 -6.28
N VAL A 20 1.44 -16.14 -6.62
CA VAL A 20 2.27 -15.40 -5.68
C VAL A 20 1.33 -14.71 -4.69
N GLY A 21 0.96 -15.45 -3.64
CA GLY A 21 0.16 -14.91 -2.55
C GLY A 21 0.98 -13.88 -1.77
N ALA A 22 0.59 -12.61 -1.83
CA ALA A 22 1.12 -11.59 -0.93
C ALA A 22 0.53 -11.83 0.47
N SER A 23 1.25 -12.57 1.31
CA SER A 23 0.87 -12.76 2.71
C SER A 23 1.48 -11.65 3.57
N ASN A 24 0.64 -10.96 4.35
CA ASN A 24 1.10 -9.96 5.31
C ASN A 24 1.77 -10.65 6.50
N THR A 25 3.05 -10.99 6.34
CA THR A 25 3.91 -11.56 7.40
C THR A 25 4.70 -10.50 8.15
N ASN A 26 4.37 -9.22 7.94
CA ASN A 26 5.01 -8.10 8.62
C ASN A 26 4.32 -7.86 9.97
N SER A 27 5.10 -7.91 11.06
CA SER A 27 4.61 -7.64 12.42
C SER A 27 4.66 -6.16 12.81
N VAL A 28 5.35 -5.31 12.04
CA VAL A 28 5.47 -3.89 12.30
C VAL A 28 4.16 -3.19 11.95
N TYR A 29 3.61 -2.44 12.90
CA TYR A 29 2.43 -1.59 12.73
C TYR A 29 2.71 -0.23 13.37
N ASN A 30 3.46 0.60 12.67
CA ASN A 30 3.80 1.93 13.16
C ASN A 30 4.02 2.92 12.00
N PRO A 31 2.95 3.47 11.40
CA PRO A 31 3.05 4.37 10.24
C PRO A 31 3.67 5.74 10.55
N CYS A 32 3.86 6.08 11.82
CA CYS A 32 4.25 7.42 12.27
C CYS A 32 5.63 7.49 12.93
N ALA A 33 6.32 6.36 13.05
CA ALA A 33 7.68 6.34 13.55
C ALA A 33 8.68 6.49 12.40
N ASP A 34 9.76 7.21 12.66
CA ASP A 34 10.95 7.13 11.82
C ASP A 34 11.46 5.69 11.81
N THR A 35 11.78 5.18 10.63
CA THR A 35 12.30 3.82 10.49
C THR A 35 13.56 3.84 9.64
N LYS A 36 14.59 3.13 10.08
CA LYS A 36 15.69 2.69 9.23
C LYS A 36 15.34 1.29 8.76
N ILE A 37 15.31 1.10 7.45
CA ILE A 37 14.92 -0.16 6.85
C ILE A 37 16.11 -0.79 6.13
N GLN A 38 16.30 -2.08 6.33
CA GLN A 38 17.19 -2.92 5.53
C GLN A 38 16.38 -4.01 4.80
N ARG A 39 17.02 -4.75 3.91
CA ARG A 39 16.38 -5.85 3.19
C ARG A 39 15.76 -6.84 4.17
N SER A 40 14.58 -7.36 3.82
CA SER A 40 13.73 -8.25 4.63
C SER A 40 13.05 -7.61 5.84
N ASP A 41 13.33 -6.36 6.19
CA ASP A 41 12.63 -5.68 7.28
C ASP A 41 11.17 -5.39 6.92
N GLY A 42 10.31 -5.48 7.92
CA GLY A 42 8.96 -4.96 7.82
C GLY A 42 8.92 -3.47 8.09
N PHE A 43 8.20 -2.70 7.28
CA PHE A 43 7.87 -1.31 7.62
C PHE A 43 6.40 -1.02 7.40
N THR A 44 5.92 0.06 8.01
CA THR A 44 4.56 0.55 7.80
C THR A 44 4.63 1.99 7.33
N PHE A 45 3.88 2.32 6.29
CA PHE A 45 3.55 3.71 5.99
C PHE A 45 2.05 3.83 5.75
N GLY A 46 1.50 4.99 6.06
CA GLY A 46 0.08 5.27 5.97
C GLY A 46 -0.19 6.53 5.16
N ILE A 47 -1.30 6.52 4.43
CA ILE A 47 -1.84 7.68 3.72
C ILE A 47 -3.20 8.00 4.33
N ALA A 48 -3.35 9.21 4.86
CA ALA A 48 -4.61 9.70 5.39
C ALA A 48 -5.32 10.57 4.35
N PHE A 49 -6.59 10.27 4.09
CA PHE A 49 -7.48 11.02 3.22
C PHE A 49 -8.49 11.78 4.08
N SER A 50 -8.53 13.10 3.94
CA SER A 50 -9.52 13.95 4.60
C SER A 50 -9.61 15.28 3.85
N SER A 51 -10.51 16.16 4.31
CA SER A 51 -10.56 17.54 3.82
C SER A 51 -9.28 18.29 4.23
N LYS A 52 -8.91 19.31 3.44
CA LYS A 52 -7.73 20.14 3.71
C LYS A 52 -7.73 20.74 5.13
N THR A 53 -8.90 21.14 5.63
CA THR A 53 -9.05 21.75 6.96
C THR A 53 -8.86 20.76 8.10
N SER A 54 -9.05 19.45 7.87
CA SER A 54 -8.79 18.41 8.86
C SER A 54 -7.31 18.22 9.18
N PHE A 55 -6.41 18.67 8.30
CA PHE A 55 -4.96 18.66 8.53
C PHE A 55 -4.45 19.94 9.19
N SER A 56 -5.36 20.81 9.63
CA SER A 56 -5.03 22.08 10.26
C SER A 56 -5.57 22.13 11.68
N LEU A 57 -4.80 22.71 12.60
CA LEU A 57 -5.25 22.91 13.97
C LEU A 57 -6.45 23.89 13.98
N ASN A 58 -7.57 23.48 14.59
CA ASN A 58 -8.78 24.30 14.72
C ASN A 58 -9.33 24.84 13.38
N GLY A 59 -9.07 24.15 12.27
CA GLY A 59 -9.52 24.58 10.93
C GLY A 59 -8.83 25.84 10.38
N ASN A 60 -7.80 26.36 11.08
CA ASN A 60 -7.03 27.52 10.61
C ASN A 60 -6.02 27.09 9.53
N GLN A 61 -6.24 27.54 8.30
CA GLN A 61 -5.48 27.12 7.11
C GLN A 61 -4.04 27.64 7.04
N SER A 62 -3.58 28.42 8.01
CA SER A 62 -2.22 28.98 8.02
C SER A 62 -1.13 27.91 8.16
N HIS A 63 -1.41 26.81 8.85
CA HIS A 63 -0.46 25.72 9.06
C HIS A 63 -1.11 24.35 8.88
N GLN A 64 -0.51 23.54 8.00
CA GLN A 64 -0.83 22.12 7.86
C GLN A 64 0.12 21.29 8.71
N LEU A 65 -0.43 20.32 9.43
CA LEU A 65 0.31 19.38 10.25
C LEU A 65 0.38 18.03 9.54
N SER A 66 1.38 17.24 9.89
CA SER A 66 1.48 15.88 9.37
C SER A 66 0.31 15.03 9.90
N PRO A 67 -0.17 14.03 9.14
CA PRO A 67 -1.23 13.12 9.63
C PRO A 67 -0.90 12.36 10.91
N CYS A 68 0.38 12.31 11.29
CA CYS A 68 0.88 11.70 12.50
C CYS A 68 0.86 12.63 13.72
N ASP A 69 0.55 13.91 13.53
CA ASP A 69 0.42 14.87 14.60
C ASP A 69 -0.84 14.57 15.41
N ARG A 70 -0.66 14.19 16.68
CA ARG A 70 -1.75 13.81 17.60
C ARG A 70 -2.72 14.94 17.90
N ARG A 71 -2.35 16.18 17.59
CA ARG A 71 -3.25 17.33 17.73
C ARG A 71 -4.31 17.37 16.62
N LEU A 72 -4.13 16.60 15.54
CA LEU A 72 -5.15 16.39 14.54
C LEU A 72 -6.12 15.31 15.00
N SER A 73 -7.40 15.65 15.11
CA SER A 73 -8.46 14.70 15.43
C SER A 73 -8.99 13.99 14.17
N LEU A 74 -8.07 13.38 13.39
CA LEU A 74 -8.39 12.77 12.09
C LEU A 74 -9.42 11.64 12.23
N SER A 75 -9.38 10.86 13.31
CA SER A 75 -10.31 9.76 13.56
C SER A 75 -11.75 10.24 13.78
N SER A 76 -11.93 11.43 14.36
CA SER A 76 -13.27 12.00 14.60
C SER A 76 -13.76 12.88 13.44
N SER A 77 -12.92 13.17 12.44
CA SER A 77 -13.27 14.01 11.28
C SER A 77 -13.56 13.20 10.01
N ASN A 78 -13.99 11.95 10.16
CA ASN A 78 -14.30 11.03 9.05
C ASN A 78 -13.13 10.86 8.06
N SER A 79 -11.88 10.94 8.55
CA SER A 79 -10.74 10.62 7.70
C SER A 79 -10.70 9.13 7.37
N GLN A 80 -10.23 8.81 6.16
CA GLN A 80 -9.96 7.44 5.73
C GLN A 80 -8.46 7.21 5.77
N LEU A 81 -8.04 5.99 6.14
CA LEU A 81 -6.64 5.64 6.26
C LEU A 81 -6.34 4.42 5.39
N ALA A 82 -5.43 4.57 4.43
CA ALA A 82 -4.83 3.46 3.71
C ALA A 82 -3.49 3.11 4.35
N LEU A 83 -3.28 1.82 4.66
CA LEU A 83 -2.07 1.33 5.32
C LEU A 83 -1.36 0.31 4.44
N PHE A 84 -0.06 0.49 4.30
CA PHE A 84 0.81 -0.40 3.57
C PHE A 84 1.84 -0.99 4.53
N ARG A 85 1.91 -2.32 4.58
CA ARG A 85 2.79 -3.07 5.49
C ARG A 85 3.68 -4.07 4.76
N PRO A 86 4.41 -3.65 3.71
CA PRO A 86 5.28 -4.57 2.98
C PRO A 86 6.51 -4.97 3.81
N LYS A 87 7.18 -6.03 3.39
CA LYS A 87 8.58 -6.26 3.73
C LYS A 87 9.45 -5.64 2.64
N VAL A 88 10.63 -5.15 3.00
CA VAL A 88 11.57 -4.63 2.01
C VAL A 88 12.14 -5.79 1.22
N ASP A 89 11.63 -5.96 0.00
CA ASP A 89 12.22 -6.85 -0.98
C ASP A 89 13.32 -6.11 -1.76
N GLU A 90 14.07 -6.84 -2.58
CA GLU A 90 15.10 -6.27 -3.45
C GLU A 90 14.53 -5.27 -4.48
N ILE A 91 13.22 -5.34 -4.78
CA ILE A 91 12.45 -4.42 -5.63
C ILE A 91 11.05 -4.20 -5.03
N SER A 92 10.72 -2.98 -4.60
CA SER A 92 9.35 -2.62 -4.15
C SER A 92 8.65 -1.77 -5.21
N LEU A 93 7.70 -2.34 -5.97
CA LEU A 93 6.90 -1.63 -6.96
C LEU A 93 5.55 -1.22 -6.36
N LEU A 94 5.33 0.08 -6.12
CA LEU A 94 4.02 0.62 -5.73
C LEU A 94 3.23 1.00 -6.99
N THR A 95 2.24 0.17 -7.36
CA THR A 95 1.32 0.49 -8.47
C THR A 95 0.04 1.10 -7.92
N ILE A 96 -0.19 2.38 -8.23
CA ILE A 96 -1.45 3.07 -7.92
C ILE A 96 -2.35 3.00 -9.15
N ASN A 97 -3.40 2.19 -9.11
CA ASN A 97 -4.39 2.07 -10.20
C ASN A 97 -5.63 2.90 -9.86
N THR A 98 -5.60 4.19 -10.18
CA THR A 98 -6.76 5.08 -9.98
C THR A 98 -7.03 5.86 -11.26
N SER A 99 -8.22 5.72 -11.83
CA SER A 99 -8.67 6.47 -13.01
C SER A 99 -9.37 7.80 -12.65
N SER A 100 -9.57 8.08 -11.37
CA SER A 100 -10.40 9.20 -10.87
C SER A 100 -9.62 10.29 -10.14
N PHE A 101 -8.30 10.20 -10.03
CA PHE A 101 -7.50 11.21 -9.34
C PHE A 101 -7.12 12.35 -10.29
N GLN A 102 -7.77 13.51 -10.12
CA GLN A 102 -7.43 14.77 -10.79
C GLN A 102 -6.95 15.78 -9.75
N PRO A 103 -5.63 15.88 -9.49
CA PRO A 103 -5.13 16.91 -8.61
C PRO A 103 -5.29 18.28 -9.30
N VAL A 104 -5.99 19.20 -8.64
CA VAL A 104 -6.06 20.59 -9.09
C VAL A 104 -4.70 21.24 -8.80
N ILE A 105 -4.06 21.75 -9.85
CA ILE A 105 -2.80 22.51 -9.79
C ILE A 105 -3.08 23.91 -9.25
#